data_AF-A0A8B8C2E8-F1
#
_entry.id   AF-A0A8B8C2E8-F1
#
_cell.length_a   1.000
_cell.length_b   1.000
_cell.length_c   1.000
_cell.angle_alpha   90.00
_cell.angle_beta   90.00
_cell.angle_gamma   90.00
#
_symmetry.space_group_name_H-M   'P 1'
#
loop_
_entity.id
_entity.type
_entity.pdbx_description
1 polymer ?
#
loop_
_entity_poly.entity_id
_entity_poly.type
_entity_poly.pdbx_seq_one_letter_code
_entity_poly.pdbx_strand_id
1 'polypeptide(L)'
;MNFILNFTLAVIFLYIGSSYASGNKVTNLQCPSILKIPINTLHGRTVNLEDFVLNGNASFIPSRVVRLNVSTVNKPLQVKISASNENGTLITCTFLIYTSAEVCFKETLSDVSNAVQQCSEKSGSISCFYTCQNGYVFYGGDIRRTTNCSGMNVWNPSPYLESCLKYEKQIYFANFDVTYNIGGTLAEGCSDTFNKLLSESNATISKKIDTLCSILSPGQFTIDSFFSTFFTFKITTTLRGRFHGLGSDKSRETCIGHLEGSFDMSAVLPASSVQCSDNIQATVTVDTISNIEVGNRCSYHTVLVTTILGDLCVPCPAGQYSNGSMCMSCKNGFYQDEADQKYCKRCEPNSVSRADRKACIFMCPPGFTSTDGLTDCKPCERNSFWINATRCENCPDGFGTRENGVPDIDGCKDIPDCNGTTLFGCKKGQAEFQNHIAFCVCLEDQISSSTTTPQGQEKTTLITLIALLCISFVLNVILIFRICRLSSKHHKKEKSAEDTNKTPNVEYDYVEDTGSTYQELGHVHTHHNYNNA
;
A
#
# COMPACT_ATOMS: atom_id res chain seq x y z
N MET A 1 40.85 -36.40 29.21
CA MET A 1 40.16 -36.43 27.90
C MET A 1 39.42 -35.10 27.69
N ASN A 2 40.15 -34.00 27.42
CA ASN A 2 39.49 -32.70 27.15
C ASN A 2 40.39 -31.64 26.44
N PHE A 3 41.42 -32.09 25.70
CA PHE A 3 42.41 -31.20 25.06
C PHE A 3 42.64 -31.49 23.56
N ILE A 4 41.91 -32.46 22.99
CA ILE A 4 42.07 -32.91 21.60
C ILE A 4 40.93 -32.40 20.70
N LEU A 5 39.78 -32.03 21.28
CA LEU A 5 38.59 -31.63 20.52
C LEU A 5 38.66 -30.18 19.96
N ASN A 6 39.51 -29.32 20.52
CA ASN A 6 39.66 -27.93 20.07
C ASN A 6 40.68 -27.73 18.93
N PHE A 7 41.46 -28.75 18.56
CA PHE A 7 42.43 -28.64 17.47
C PHE A 7 41.88 -29.06 16.10
N THR A 8 40.74 -29.74 16.04
CA THR A 8 40.13 -30.22 14.78
C THR A 8 39.23 -29.20 14.10
N LEU A 9 38.58 -28.29 14.83
CA LEU A 9 37.78 -27.20 14.22
C LEU A 9 38.66 -26.06 13.66
N ALA A 10 39.86 -25.84 14.21
CA ALA A 10 40.73 -24.73 13.81
C ALA A 10 41.42 -24.90 12.44
N VAL A 11 41.53 -26.15 11.95
CA VAL A 11 42.31 -26.46 10.73
C VAL A 11 41.45 -26.43 9.45
N ILE A 12 40.13 -26.61 9.56
CA ILE A 12 39.21 -26.57 8.40
C ILE A 12 39.14 -25.16 7.79
N PHE A 13 39.35 -24.10 8.58
CA PHE A 13 39.35 -22.71 8.11
C PHE A 13 40.67 -22.20 7.51
N LEU A 14 41.71 -23.04 7.40
CA LEU A 14 43.03 -22.64 6.87
C LEU A 14 43.51 -23.47 5.67
N TYR A 15 42.67 -24.33 5.08
CA TYR A 15 43.06 -25.19 3.95
C TYR A 15 42.42 -24.82 2.59
N ILE A 16 42.01 -23.55 2.41
CA ILE A 16 41.67 -22.97 1.09
C ILE A 16 42.58 -21.76 0.77
N GLY A 17 43.86 -21.84 1.15
CA GLY A 17 44.78 -20.71 1.04
C GLY A 17 46.26 -21.08 0.99
N SER A 18 46.71 -21.74 -0.09
CA SER A 18 48.10 -21.70 -0.62
C SER A 18 48.27 -22.61 -1.85
N SER A 19 47.82 -22.15 -3.01
CA SER A 19 48.29 -22.61 -4.33
C SER A 19 47.91 -21.58 -5.39
N TYR A 20 48.76 -21.41 -6.40
CA TYR A 20 48.68 -20.36 -7.44
C TYR A 20 48.73 -18.91 -6.95
N ALA A 21 49.93 -18.50 -6.53
CA ALA A 21 50.38 -17.13 -6.74
C ALA A 21 50.73 -16.92 -8.24
N SER A 22 49.71 -16.86 -9.09
CA SER A 22 49.79 -16.34 -10.46
C SER A 22 48.49 -15.60 -10.74
N GLY A 23 48.57 -14.40 -11.32
CA GLY A 23 47.50 -13.41 -11.21
C GLY A 23 46.28 -13.69 -12.09
N ASN A 24 45.11 -13.88 -11.45
CA ASN A 24 43.78 -13.76 -12.05
C ASN A 24 42.94 -12.78 -11.19
N LYS A 25 42.19 -11.88 -11.85
CA LYS A 25 41.28 -10.88 -11.26
C LYS A 25 39.82 -11.23 -11.57
N VAL A 26 39.35 -12.38 -11.12
CA VAL A 26 37.95 -12.81 -11.33
C VAL A 26 37.00 -11.90 -10.52
N THR A 27 36.46 -10.87 -11.17
CA THR A 27 35.47 -9.96 -10.60
C THR A 27 34.08 -10.61 -10.59
N ASN A 28 33.77 -11.35 -9.53
CA ASN A 28 32.44 -11.93 -9.37
C ASN A 28 31.50 -10.91 -8.68
N LEU A 29 30.36 -10.61 -9.30
CA LEU A 29 29.40 -9.58 -8.86
C LEU A 29 28.17 -10.27 -8.27
N GLN A 30 28.00 -10.18 -6.95
CA GLN A 30 27.03 -11.00 -6.22
C GLN A 30 25.72 -10.23 -5.99
N CYS A 31 24.77 -10.41 -6.90
CA CYS A 31 23.59 -9.54 -6.97
C CYS A 31 22.32 -10.09 -6.31
N PRO A 32 21.68 -9.34 -5.40
CA PRO A 32 20.32 -9.63 -4.93
C PRO A 32 19.29 -9.20 -5.97
N SER A 33 18.22 -9.98 -6.17
CA SER A 33 17.07 -9.57 -7.00
C SER A 33 16.31 -8.39 -6.39
N ILE A 34 16.34 -8.27 -5.07
CA ILE A 34 15.71 -7.21 -4.27
C ILE A 34 16.43 -7.14 -2.92
N LEU A 35 16.66 -5.93 -2.40
CA LEU A 35 17.29 -5.74 -1.09
C LEU A 35 16.31 -5.04 -0.14
N LYS A 36 15.84 -5.73 0.90
CA LYS A 36 14.98 -5.14 1.94
C LYS A 36 15.82 -4.78 3.16
N ILE A 37 15.93 -3.49 3.46
CA ILE A 37 16.71 -2.98 4.60
C ILE A 37 15.75 -2.35 5.63
N PRO A 38 15.57 -2.95 6.81
CA PRO A 38 14.84 -2.31 7.89
C PRO A 38 15.68 -1.21 8.56
N ILE A 39 15.03 -0.19 9.09
CA ILE A 39 15.64 0.85 9.93
C ILE A 39 14.91 1.01 11.27
N ASN A 40 15.67 1.21 12.34
CA ASN A 40 15.19 1.33 13.73
C ASN A 40 15.58 2.67 14.41
N THR A 41 16.21 3.59 13.69
CA THR A 41 16.53 4.94 14.18
C THR A 41 16.29 5.99 13.10
N LEU A 42 16.14 7.26 13.50
CA LEU A 42 15.98 8.38 12.56
C LEU A 42 17.21 8.59 11.65
N HIS A 43 18.41 8.26 12.16
CA HIS A 43 19.65 8.23 11.37
C HIS A 43 19.67 7.11 10.32
N GLY A 44 18.81 6.11 10.49
CA GLY A 44 18.60 5.01 9.54
C GLY A 44 19.76 4.02 9.49
N ARG A 45 20.12 3.57 8.28
CA ARG A 45 21.25 2.67 8.03
C ARG A 45 21.98 3.10 6.74
N THR A 46 23.27 2.79 6.66
CA THR A 46 24.08 3.02 5.46
C THR A 46 24.41 1.68 4.82
N VAL A 47 24.29 1.58 3.49
CA VAL A 47 24.64 0.40 2.70
C VAL A 47 25.85 0.74 1.83
N ASN A 48 26.93 -0.02 1.96
CA ASN A 48 28.09 0.08 1.08
C ASN A 48 27.89 -0.87 -0.10
N LEU A 49 27.93 -0.36 -1.33
CA LEU A 49 27.67 -1.18 -2.52
C LEU A 49 28.89 -1.99 -2.97
N GLU A 50 30.10 -1.66 -2.50
CA GLU A 50 31.28 -2.52 -2.68
C GLU A 50 31.14 -3.88 -1.99
N ASP A 51 30.28 -4.01 -0.97
CA ASP A 51 30.07 -5.28 -0.25
C ASP A 51 29.48 -6.39 -1.16
N PHE A 52 28.95 -6.02 -2.34
CA PHE A 52 28.45 -6.93 -3.38
C PHE A 52 29.48 -7.24 -4.48
N VAL A 53 30.69 -6.68 -4.40
CA VAL A 53 31.77 -6.80 -5.40
C VAL A 53 32.90 -7.66 -4.83
N LEU A 54 32.94 -8.95 -5.19
CA LEU A 54 33.86 -9.91 -4.56
C LEU A 54 35.35 -9.68 -4.92
N ASN A 55 35.62 -9.01 -6.04
CA ASN A 55 36.95 -8.53 -6.45
C ASN A 55 36.81 -7.40 -7.49
N GLY A 56 37.82 -6.53 -7.57
CA GLY A 56 38.01 -5.58 -8.67
C GLY A 56 37.49 -4.17 -8.44
N ASN A 57 37.53 -3.35 -9.50
CA ASN A 57 37.01 -1.98 -9.48
C ASN A 57 35.62 -1.93 -10.12
N ALA A 58 34.71 -1.16 -9.54
CA ALA A 58 33.33 -1.06 -9.97
C ALA A 58 32.80 0.38 -9.90
N SER A 59 31.85 0.71 -10.78
CA SER A 59 31.10 1.97 -10.75
C SER A 59 29.71 1.77 -10.16
N PHE A 60 29.25 2.75 -9.39
CA PHE A 60 28.04 2.67 -8.58
C PHE A 60 27.10 3.84 -8.84
N ILE A 61 25.84 3.55 -9.16
CA ILE A 61 24.76 4.53 -9.33
C ILE A 61 23.68 4.21 -8.28
N PRO A 62 23.19 5.21 -7.50
CA PRO A 62 23.54 6.63 -7.56
C PRO A 62 24.91 6.98 -6.97
N SER A 63 25.45 6.16 -6.05
CA SER A 63 26.82 6.30 -5.54
C SER A 63 27.24 5.03 -4.78
N ARG A 64 28.55 4.87 -4.49
CA ARG A 64 29.12 3.76 -3.71
C ARG A 64 28.44 3.52 -2.36
N VAL A 65 27.95 4.58 -1.70
CA VAL A 65 27.49 4.53 -0.31
C VAL A 65 26.09 5.12 -0.21
N VAL A 66 25.09 4.25 -0.12
CA VAL A 66 23.68 4.61 -0.04
C VAL A 66 23.30 4.87 1.42
N ARG A 67 22.67 6.02 1.71
CA ARG A 67 22.08 6.32 3.01
C ARG A 67 20.57 6.11 2.95
N LEU A 68 20.05 5.25 3.82
CA LEU A 68 18.62 4.98 3.98
C LEU A 68 18.17 5.56 5.31
N ASN A 69 17.05 6.27 5.34
CA ASN A 69 16.50 6.89 6.54
C ASN A 69 14.96 6.99 6.43
N VAL A 70 14.30 7.70 7.35
CA VAL A 70 12.83 7.83 7.37
C VAL A 70 12.25 8.32 6.02
N SER A 71 12.97 9.17 5.28
CA SER A 71 12.52 9.68 3.98
C SER A 71 12.63 8.69 2.80
N THR A 72 13.35 7.58 2.98
CA THR A 72 13.45 6.47 2.00
C THR A 72 12.49 5.32 2.32
N VAL A 73 11.76 5.38 3.44
CA VAL A 73 10.67 4.43 3.75
C VAL A 73 9.56 4.57 2.71
N ASN A 74 9.01 3.44 2.26
CA ASN A 74 7.99 3.35 1.20
C ASN A 74 8.40 3.93 -0.18
N LYS A 75 9.70 4.20 -0.41
CA LYS A 75 10.23 4.61 -1.72
C LYS A 75 11.36 3.66 -2.13
N PRO A 76 11.18 2.82 -3.17
CA PRO A 76 12.27 1.97 -3.65
C PRO A 76 13.37 2.82 -4.28
N LEU A 77 14.61 2.60 -3.88
CA LEU A 77 15.78 3.20 -4.52
C LEU A 77 16.37 2.22 -5.54
N GLN A 78 16.38 2.60 -6.81
CA GLN A 78 17.08 1.85 -7.84
C GLN A 78 18.59 2.04 -7.70
N VAL A 79 19.32 0.92 -7.71
CA VAL A 79 20.78 0.85 -7.64
C VAL A 79 21.28 0.10 -8.87
N LYS A 80 22.39 0.58 -9.45
CA LYS A 80 23.10 -0.05 -10.56
C LYS A 80 24.59 -0.15 -10.25
N ILE A 81 25.14 -1.35 -10.32
CA ILE A 81 26.56 -1.66 -10.09
C ILE A 81 27.13 -2.24 -11.39
N SER A 82 28.29 -1.75 -11.82
CA SER A 82 29.00 -2.25 -13.00
C SER A 82 30.46 -2.54 -12.70
N ALA A 83 30.94 -3.73 -13.03
CA ALA A 83 32.33 -4.18 -12.82
C ALA A 83 32.87 -4.82 -14.12
N SER A 84 34.18 -4.75 -14.35
CA SER A 84 34.81 -5.35 -15.54
C SER A 84 35.49 -6.68 -15.21
N ASN A 85 35.06 -7.73 -15.89
CA ASN A 85 35.73 -9.03 -15.88
C ASN A 85 37.13 -8.96 -16.51
N GLU A 86 37.91 -10.03 -16.31
CA GLU A 86 39.27 -10.21 -16.83
C GLU A 86 39.40 -9.95 -18.34
N ASN A 87 38.36 -10.29 -19.11
CA ASN A 87 38.30 -10.09 -20.56
C ASN A 87 37.91 -8.66 -20.99
N GLY A 88 37.83 -7.70 -20.06
CA GLY A 88 37.38 -6.32 -20.32
C GLY A 88 35.85 -6.16 -20.48
N THR A 89 35.09 -7.27 -20.41
CA THR A 89 33.62 -7.24 -20.49
C THR A 89 33.02 -6.64 -19.23
N LEU A 90 32.30 -5.53 -19.39
CA LEU A 90 31.52 -4.91 -18.32
C LEU A 90 30.30 -5.78 -17.97
N ILE A 91 30.32 -6.42 -16.80
CA ILE A 91 29.12 -6.99 -16.17
C ILE A 91 28.42 -5.89 -15.40
N THR A 92 27.12 -5.73 -15.65
CA THR A 92 26.28 -4.73 -14.98
C THR A 92 25.05 -5.39 -14.39
N CYS A 93 24.66 -4.88 -13.23
CA CYS A 93 23.58 -5.40 -12.41
C CYS A 93 22.76 -4.26 -11.80
N THR A 94 21.44 -4.38 -11.88
CA THR A 94 20.47 -3.40 -11.39
C THR A 94 19.51 -4.09 -10.41
N PHE A 95 19.22 -3.47 -9.27
CA PHE A 95 18.23 -3.96 -8.29
C PHE A 95 17.59 -2.80 -7.52
N LEU A 96 16.50 -3.08 -6.78
CA LEU A 96 15.84 -2.11 -5.92
C LEU A 96 16.15 -2.35 -4.44
N ILE A 97 16.43 -1.26 -3.72
CA ILE A 97 16.51 -1.23 -2.27
C ILE A 97 15.18 -0.70 -1.72
N TYR A 98 14.47 -1.52 -0.94
CA TYR A 98 13.27 -1.13 -0.21
C TYR A 98 13.63 -0.87 1.26
N THR A 99 13.33 0.34 1.76
CA THR A 99 13.50 0.67 3.18
C THR A 99 12.21 0.38 3.94
N SER A 100 12.27 -0.46 4.98
CA SER A 100 11.16 -0.70 5.91
C SER A 100 11.46 -0.12 7.29
N ALA A 101 10.42 0.14 8.09
CA ALA A 101 10.59 0.59 9.47
C ALA A 101 10.47 -0.62 10.43
N GLU A 102 11.48 -0.82 11.26
CA GLU A 102 11.51 -1.84 12.33
C GLU A 102 10.75 -1.37 13.59
N VAL A 103 10.62 -0.05 13.75
CA VAL A 103 9.89 0.66 14.83
C VAL A 103 9.07 1.80 14.23
N CYS A 104 8.02 2.25 14.92
CA CYS A 104 7.29 3.45 14.50
C CYS A 104 8.10 4.72 14.76
N PHE A 105 8.24 5.56 13.73
CA PHE A 105 8.71 6.94 13.87
C PHE A 105 7.50 7.87 13.76
N LYS A 106 7.39 8.88 14.61
CA LYS A 106 6.32 9.91 14.50
C LYS A 106 6.45 10.69 13.18
N GLU A 107 7.65 10.75 12.64
CA GLU A 107 8.03 11.34 11.35
C GLU A 107 7.51 10.54 10.14
N THR A 108 6.94 9.33 10.31
CA THR A 108 6.21 8.62 9.22
C THR A 108 4.70 8.84 9.22
N LEU A 109 4.17 9.58 10.19
CA LEU A 109 2.78 9.96 10.22
C LEU A 109 2.48 10.98 9.11
N SER A 110 1.29 10.91 8.52
CA SER A 110 0.83 11.94 7.58
C SER A 110 0.67 13.29 8.27
N ASP A 111 1.00 14.36 7.54
CA ASP A 111 0.61 15.71 7.94
C ASP A 111 -0.91 15.86 7.81
N VAL A 112 -1.52 16.53 8.79
CA VAL A 112 -2.98 16.65 8.95
C VAL A 112 -3.32 18.13 8.97
N SER A 113 -3.59 18.68 7.79
CA SER A 113 -3.89 20.10 7.61
C SER A 113 -5.04 20.54 8.53
N ASN A 114 -4.90 21.74 9.09
CA ASN A 114 -5.86 22.34 10.03
C ASN A 114 -6.08 21.54 11.34
N ALA A 115 -5.14 20.66 11.72
CA ALA A 115 -5.11 20.03 13.04
C ALA A 115 -3.90 20.46 13.87
N VAL A 116 -3.94 20.17 15.17
CA VAL A 116 -2.79 20.18 16.07
C VAL A 116 -2.47 18.74 16.45
N GLN A 117 -1.29 18.26 16.06
CA GLN A 117 -0.77 16.95 16.45
C GLN A 117 -0.16 17.03 17.86
N GLN A 118 -0.47 16.07 18.72
CA GLN A 118 0.17 15.88 20.02
C GLN A 118 0.48 14.39 20.22
N CYS A 119 1.77 14.05 20.32
CA CYS A 119 2.22 12.68 20.56
C CYS A 119 2.65 12.48 22.02
N SER A 120 2.39 11.28 22.54
CA SER A 120 2.82 10.83 23.86
C SER A 120 3.45 9.45 23.75
N GLU A 121 4.58 9.26 24.43
CA GLU A 121 5.39 8.03 24.36
C GLU A 121 5.43 7.40 25.77
N LYS A 122 5.04 6.12 25.88
CA LYS A 122 5.01 5.36 27.15
C LYS A 122 5.41 3.91 26.91
N SER A 123 6.52 3.48 27.52
CA SER A 123 6.98 2.08 27.51
C SER A 123 7.06 1.43 26.11
N GLY A 124 7.54 2.18 25.11
CA GLY A 124 7.63 1.73 23.72
C GLY A 124 6.32 1.80 22.92
N SER A 125 5.22 2.25 23.52
CA SER A 125 3.99 2.63 22.82
C SER A 125 3.99 4.12 22.50
N ILE A 126 3.64 4.48 21.26
CA ILE A 126 3.46 5.87 20.82
C ILE A 126 1.98 6.10 20.53
N SER A 127 1.36 7.09 21.17
CA SER A 127 -0.03 7.49 20.93
C SER A 127 -0.07 8.96 20.50
N CYS A 128 -0.55 9.21 19.28
CA CYS A 128 -0.61 10.53 18.67
C CYS A 128 -2.06 10.94 18.41
N PHE A 129 -2.47 12.05 19.03
CA PHE A 129 -3.77 12.68 18.89
C PHE A 129 -3.69 13.81 17.88
N TYR A 130 -4.74 13.98 17.07
CA TYR A 130 -4.92 15.11 16.16
C TYR A 130 -6.24 15.79 16.51
N THR A 131 -6.18 17.01 17.02
CA THR A 131 -7.37 17.82 17.30
C THR A 131 -7.51 18.89 16.23
N CYS A 132 -8.67 18.95 15.58
CA CYS A 132 -8.94 19.97 14.58
C CYS A 132 -8.94 21.38 15.20
N GLN A 133 -8.47 22.37 14.43
CA GLN A 133 -8.51 23.77 14.83
C GLN A 133 -9.97 24.28 14.86
N ASN A 134 -10.22 25.38 15.60
CA ASN A 134 -11.56 25.94 15.71
C ASN A 134 -12.12 26.34 14.31
N GLY A 135 -13.35 25.93 14.00
CA GLY A 135 -13.92 26.06 12.66
C GLY A 135 -13.64 24.88 11.70
N TYR A 136 -12.98 23.82 12.18
CA TYR A 136 -12.66 22.61 11.41
C TYR A 136 -13.07 21.31 12.13
N VAL A 137 -13.41 20.28 11.38
CA VAL A 137 -13.70 18.90 11.84
C VAL A 137 -13.17 17.87 10.84
N PHE A 138 -13.02 16.60 11.24
CA PHE A 138 -12.82 15.50 10.29
C PHE A 138 -14.11 15.20 9.52
N TYR A 139 -14.02 14.50 8.39
CA TYR A 139 -15.19 14.19 7.55
C TYR A 139 -16.25 13.32 8.25
N GLY A 140 -15.87 12.57 9.29
CA GLY A 140 -16.79 11.84 10.15
C GLY A 140 -17.50 12.68 11.22
N GLY A 141 -17.31 14.00 11.25
CA GLY A 141 -17.80 14.88 12.32
C GLY A 141 -16.93 14.92 13.59
N ASP A 142 -15.86 14.12 13.66
CA ASP A 142 -14.94 14.10 14.79
C ASP A 142 -14.21 15.45 14.93
N ILE A 143 -14.08 15.95 16.17
CA ILE A 143 -13.13 17.05 16.48
C ILE A 143 -11.71 16.56 16.78
N ARG A 144 -11.54 15.25 17.05
CA ARG A 144 -10.26 14.65 17.41
C ARG A 144 -10.19 13.19 16.98
N ARG A 145 -9.06 12.79 16.36
CA ARG A 145 -8.72 11.39 16.11
C ARG A 145 -7.39 11.01 16.75
N THR A 146 -7.15 9.71 16.88
CA THR A 146 -5.95 9.14 17.49
C THR A 146 -5.41 8.02 16.61
N THR A 147 -4.09 7.93 16.46
CA THR A 147 -3.40 6.71 16.00
C THR A 147 -2.40 6.27 17.06
N ASN A 148 -2.28 4.95 17.24
CA ASN A 148 -1.40 4.33 18.22
C ASN A 148 -0.46 3.37 17.52
N CYS A 149 0.76 3.26 18.01
CA CYS A 149 1.68 2.22 17.62
C CYS A 149 2.21 1.51 18.87
N SER A 150 2.02 0.19 18.94
CA SER A 150 2.34 -0.63 20.10
C SER A 150 2.54 -2.09 19.72
N GLY A 151 3.51 -2.76 20.33
CA GLY A 151 3.71 -4.22 20.23
C GLY A 151 4.30 -4.69 18.89
N MET A 152 3.55 -4.54 17.80
CA MET A 152 3.95 -4.99 16.45
C MET A 152 4.65 -3.91 15.62
N ASN A 153 4.86 -2.71 16.16
CA ASN A 153 5.41 -1.56 15.43
C ASN A 153 4.63 -1.16 14.17
N VAL A 154 3.29 -1.33 14.23
CA VAL A 154 2.34 -0.90 13.20
C VAL A 154 1.41 0.16 13.78
N TRP A 155 1.19 1.24 13.02
CA TRP A 155 0.21 2.29 13.34
C TRP A 155 -1.23 1.81 13.13
N ASN A 156 -2.04 1.89 14.18
CA ASN A 156 -3.46 1.53 14.19
C ASN A 156 -4.32 2.57 14.96
N PRO A 157 -5.33 3.20 14.33
CA PRO A 157 -5.66 3.19 12.89
C PRO A 157 -4.51 3.68 12.00
N SER A 158 -4.68 3.49 10.67
CA SER A 158 -3.72 3.87 9.62
C SER A 158 -3.03 5.22 9.86
N PRO A 159 -1.71 5.35 9.58
CA PRO A 159 -0.98 6.61 9.74
C PRO A 159 -1.35 7.67 8.69
N TYR A 160 -2.18 7.33 7.69
CA TYR A 160 -2.62 8.16 6.58
C TYR A 160 -4.04 8.75 6.83
N LEU A 161 -4.16 9.65 7.80
CA LEU A 161 -5.42 10.31 8.14
C LEU A 161 -5.92 11.25 7.02
N GLU A 162 -7.17 11.70 7.10
CA GLU A 162 -7.64 12.86 6.32
C GLU A 162 -7.29 14.16 7.05
N SER A 163 -7.11 15.26 6.30
CA SER A 163 -6.98 16.60 6.90
C SER A 163 -8.31 17.06 7.50
N CYS A 164 -8.27 17.95 8.50
CA CYS A 164 -9.47 18.56 9.04
C CYS A 164 -10.06 19.56 8.01
N LEU A 165 -11.35 19.44 7.77
CA LEU A 165 -12.12 20.22 6.80
C LEU A 165 -12.78 21.42 7.49
N LYS A 166 -12.76 22.58 6.85
CA LYS A 166 -13.47 23.76 7.33
C LYS A 166 -14.97 23.48 7.24
N TYR A 167 -15.72 23.73 8.31
CA TYR A 167 -17.17 23.55 8.30
C TYR A 167 -17.93 24.88 8.16
N GLU A 168 -19.16 24.77 7.69
CA GLU A 168 -20.18 25.83 7.75
C GLU A 168 -21.35 25.38 8.62
N LYS A 169 -22.20 26.34 9.03
CA LYS A 169 -23.45 26.03 9.72
C LYS A 169 -24.49 25.56 8.71
N GLN A 170 -25.24 24.55 9.10
CA GLN A 170 -26.39 24.04 8.37
C GLN A 170 -27.55 25.03 8.34
N ILE A 171 -28.41 24.89 7.34
CA ILE A 171 -29.65 25.65 7.18
C ILE A 171 -30.81 24.70 7.48
N TYR A 172 -31.66 25.05 8.45
CA TYR A 172 -32.87 24.28 8.72
C TYR A 172 -33.97 24.70 7.74
N PHE A 173 -34.31 23.82 6.81
CA PHE A 173 -35.41 24.03 5.86
C PHE A 173 -36.74 23.54 6.44
N ALA A 174 -37.82 24.18 6.00
CA ALA A 174 -39.18 23.73 6.19
C ALA A 174 -39.97 24.02 4.91
N ASN A 175 -40.30 22.95 4.18
CA ASN A 175 -41.19 22.99 3.02
C ASN A 175 -42.52 22.34 3.40
N PHE A 176 -43.63 22.85 2.90
CA PHE A 176 -44.95 22.28 3.13
C PHE A 176 -45.94 22.70 2.05
N ASP A 177 -46.93 21.85 1.77
CA ASP A 177 -48.02 22.16 0.87
C ASP A 177 -49.17 22.83 1.63
N VAL A 178 -49.64 23.97 1.13
CA VAL A 178 -50.86 24.62 1.61
C VAL A 178 -51.93 24.49 0.54
N THR A 179 -53.06 23.87 0.87
CA THR A 179 -54.24 23.83 0.00
C THR A 179 -55.21 24.94 0.38
N TYR A 180 -55.69 25.68 -0.62
CA TYR A 180 -56.66 26.76 -0.49
C TYR A 180 -57.96 26.41 -1.20
N ASN A 181 -59.10 26.68 -0.55
CA ASN A 181 -60.41 26.68 -1.18
C ASN A 181 -60.72 28.07 -1.74
N ILE A 182 -61.38 28.12 -2.90
CA ILE A 182 -61.68 29.37 -3.64
C ILE A 182 -63.18 29.56 -3.92
N GLY A 183 -64.03 29.26 -2.93
CA GLY A 183 -65.47 29.58 -2.97
C GLY A 183 -66.30 28.90 -4.07
N GLY A 184 -65.77 27.90 -4.80
CA GLY A 184 -66.43 27.27 -5.94
C GLY A 184 -66.17 27.96 -7.30
N THR A 185 -65.32 28.98 -7.35
CA THR A 185 -64.82 29.57 -8.60
C THR A 185 -63.79 28.63 -9.26
N LEU A 186 -63.60 28.74 -10.59
CA LEU A 186 -62.58 27.97 -11.32
C LEU A 186 -61.18 28.54 -11.07
N ALA A 187 -60.27 27.73 -10.51
CA ALA A 187 -58.95 28.21 -10.05
C ALA A 187 -58.03 28.72 -11.17
N GLU A 188 -58.14 28.14 -12.36
CA GLU A 188 -57.35 28.50 -13.54
C GLU A 188 -57.49 29.99 -13.88
N GLY A 189 -58.72 30.52 -13.83
CA GLY A 189 -59.02 31.93 -14.04
C GLY A 189 -58.60 32.87 -12.90
N CYS A 190 -58.08 32.34 -11.79
CA CYS A 190 -57.54 33.10 -10.67
C CYS A 190 -56.00 33.13 -10.63
N SER A 191 -55.34 32.39 -11.54
CA SER A 191 -53.96 31.92 -11.36
C SER A 191 -52.90 33.01 -11.28
N ASP A 192 -52.83 33.92 -12.27
CA ASP A 192 -51.88 35.03 -12.28
C ASP A 192 -52.07 35.96 -11.07
N THR A 193 -53.32 36.31 -10.75
CA THR A 193 -53.64 37.17 -9.59
C THR A 193 -53.23 36.50 -8.27
N PHE A 194 -53.48 35.19 -8.13
CA PHE A 194 -53.16 34.44 -6.92
C PHE A 194 -51.64 34.29 -6.73
N ASN A 195 -50.91 33.94 -7.80
CA ASN A 195 -49.45 33.86 -7.79
C ASN A 195 -48.82 35.22 -7.45
N LYS A 196 -49.38 36.32 -7.98
CA LYS A 196 -48.96 37.68 -7.62
C LYS A 196 -49.19 37.98 -6.14
N LEU A 197 -50.38 37.68 -5.61
CA LEU A 197 -50.73 37.88 -4.20
C LEU A 197 -49.83 37.06 -3.25
N LEU A 198 -49.47 35.81 -3.61
CA LEU A 198 -48.47 35.03 -2.87
C LEU A 198 -47.11 35.73 -2.88
N SER A 199 -46.63 36.13 -4.06
CA SER A 199 -45.34 36.83 -4.22
C SER A 199 -45.24 38.09 -3.36
N GLU A 200 -46.29 38.93 -3.38
CA GLU A 200 -46.39 40.18 -2.62
C GLU A 200 -46.60 39.97 -1.11
N SER A 201 -47.16 38.82 -0.69
CA SER A 201 -47.46 38.52 0.71
C SER A 201 -46.43 37.63 1.42
N ASN A 202 -45.44 37.06 0.74
CA ASN A 202 -44.39 36.20 1.30
C ASN A 202 -43.81 36.70 2.64
N ALA A 203 -43.36 37.96 2.69
CA ALA A 203 -42.81 38.56 3.92
C ALA A 203 -43.84 38.72 5.05
N THR A 204 -45.11 38.91 4.70
CA THR A 204 -46.23 38.98 5.65
C THR A 204 -46.57 37.61 6.21
N ILE A 205 -46.58 36.56 5.37
CA ILE A 205 -46.77 35.15 5.79
C ILE A 205 -45.62 34.72 6.72
N SER A 206 -44.37 34.97 6.32
CA SER A 206 -43.19 34.79 7.17
C SER A 206 -43.35 35.44 8.54
N LYS A 207 -43.74 36.72 8.59
CA LYS A 207 -43.94 37.44 9.85
C LYS A 207 -45.11 36.90 10.69
N LYS A 208 -46.19 36.40 10.06
CA LYS A 208 -47.29 35.71 10.77
C LYS A 208 -46.79 34.42 11.42
N ILE A 209 -46.00 33.62 10.70
CA ILE A 209 -45.38 32.38 11.21
C ILE A 209 -44.44 32.68 12.39
N ASP A 210 -43.55 33.67 12.25
CA ASP A 210 -42.67 34.13 13.33
C ASP A 210 -43.45 34.58 14.57
N THR A 211 -44.60 35.23 14.37
CA THR A 211 -45.47 35.69 15.46
C THR A 211 -46.13 34.50 16.17
N LEU A 212 -46.70 33.55 15.42
CA LEU A 212 -47.33 32.34 15.94
C LEU A 212 -46.34 31.50 16.77
N CYS A 213 -45.11 31.35 16.28
CA CYS A 213 -44.07 30.53 16.91
C CYS A 213 -43.19 31.29 17.91
N SER A 214 -43.46 32.56 18.18
CA SER A 214 -42.59 33.46 18.96
C SER A 214 -42.18 32.90 20.33
N ILE A 215 -43.10 32.24 21.05
CA ILE A 215 -42.86 31.60 22.35
C ILE A 215 -41.78 30.51 22.28
N LEU A 216 -41.67 29.79 21.16
CA LEU A 216 -40.68 28.74 20.95
C LEU A 216 -39.30 29.29 20.56
N SER A 217 -39.23 30.54 20.09
CA SER A 217 -38.00 31.18 19.58
C SER A 217 -37.24 30.36 18.51
N PRO A 218 -37.90 29.87 17.43
CA PRO A 218 -37.28 29.00 16.41
C PRO A 218 -36.24 29.72 15.51
N GLY A 219 -36.19 31.04 15.57
CA GLY A 219 -35.51 31.91 14.61
C GLY A 219 -36.52 32.76 13.83
N GLN A 220 -36.11 33.23 12.66
CA GLN A 220 -36.98 33.90 11.68
C GLN A 220 -37.19 32.99 10.48
N PHE A 221 -38.44 32.77 10.07
CA PHE A 221 -38.78 31.95 8.91
C PHE A 221 -38.87 32.80 7.64
N THR A 222 -38.14 32.43 6.59
CA THR A 222 -38.22 33.08 5.26
C THR A 222 -38.68 32.10 4.19
N ILE A 223 -39.71 32.48 3.43
CA ILE A 223 -40.08 31.78 2.19
C ILE A 223 -39.06 32.17 1.11
N ASP A 224 -38.36 31.17 0.56
CA ASP A 224 -37.40 31.33 -0.53
C ASP A 224 -38.06 31.22 -1.91
N SER A 225 -39.07 30.37 -2.03
CA SER A 225 -39.82 30.16 -3.27
C SER A 225 -41.18 29.50 -2.99
N PHE A 226 -42.09 29.61 -3.95
CA PHE A 226 -43.36 28.88 -3.95
C PHE A 226 -43.66 28.31 -5.34
N PHE A 227 -44.50 27.27 -5.40
CA PHE A 227 -45.03 26.71 -6.64
C PHE A 227 -46.49 26.32 -6.45
N SER A 228 -47.38 26.80 -7.30
CA SER A 228 -48.83 26.63 -7.16
C SER A 228 -49.42 25.80 -8.30
N THR A 229 -50.23 24.79 -7.94
CA THR A 229 -51.00 23.94 -8.84
C THR A 229 -52.49 24.26 -8.71
N PHE A 230 -53.16 24.44 -9.84
CA PHE A 230 -54.54 24.90 -9.92
C PHE A 230 -55.46 23.73 -10.31
N PHE A 231 -56.31 23.31 -9.37
CA PHE A 231 -57.36 22.30 -9.57
C PHE A 231 -58.72 22.99 -9.73
N THR A 232 -59.76 22.26 -10.15
CA THR A 232 -61.07 22.86 -10.51
C THR A 232 -61.61 23.86 -9.49
N PHE A 233 -61.54 23.57 -8.19
CA PHE A 233 -62.07 24.43 -7.12
C PHE A 233 -61.09 24.65 -5.94
N LYS A 234 -59.80 24.28 -6.12
CA LYS A 234 -58.75 24.38 -5.10
C LYS A 234 -57.42 24.78 -5.72
N ILE A 235 -56.56 25.43 -4.94
CA ILE A 235 -55.17 25.72 -5.31
C ILE A 235 -54.28 25.06 -4.26
N THR A 236 -53.32 24.23 -4.66
CA THR A 236 -52.30 23.68 -3.74
C THR A 236 -50.97 24.32 -4.05
N THR A 237 -50.34 24.92 -3.03
CA THR A 237 -49.07 25.63 -3.16
C THR A 237 -48.02 25.02 -2.25
N THR A 238 -46.95 24.50 -2.83
CA THR A 238 -45.73 24.17 -2.07
C THR A 238 -45.04 25.47 -1.69
N LEU A 239 -45.03 25.81 -0.40
CA LEU A 239 -44.17 26.85 0.15
C LEU A 239 -42.83 26.21 0.52
N ARG A 240 -41.72 26.81 0.07
CA ARG A 240 -40.36 26.39 0.41
C ARG A 240 -39.64 27.50 1.15
N GLY A 241 -39.19 27.21 2.36
CA GLY A 241 -38.52 28.18 3.20
C GLY A 241 -37.58 27.57 4.23
N ARG A 242 -37.04 28.42 5.09
CA ARG A 242 -36.00 28.07 6.06
C ARG A 242 -36.03 28.97 7.29
N PHE A 243 -35.49 28.46 8.39
CA PHE A 243 -35.29 29.23 9.62
C PHE A 243 -33.86 29.79 9.69
N HIS A 244 -33.76 31.08 10.00
CA HIS A 244 -32.51 31.79 10.27
C HIS A 244 -32.35 32.11 11.75
N GLY A 245 -31.12 32.16 12.24
CA GLY A 245 -30.79 32.50 13.64
C GLY A 245 -30.48 31.29 14.52
N LEU A 246 -30.51 31.51 15.85
CA LEU A 246 -29.99 30.60 16.87
C LEU A 246 -31.05 29.69 17.53
N GLY A 247 -32.28 29.64 17.02
CA GLY A 247 -33.31 28.72 17.52
C GLY A 247 -32.90 27.25 17.36
N SER A 248 -33.35 26.39 18.26
CA SER A 248 -33.03 24.97 18.24
C SER A 248 -33.88 24.20 17.22
N ASP A 249 -33.36 23.12 16.68
CA ASP A 249 -34.09 22.31 15.70
C ASP A 249 -35.40 21.75 16.27
N LYS A 250 -35.43 21.41 17.57
CA LYS A 250 -36.67 21.03 18.27
C LYS A 250 -37.70 22.18 18.33
N SER A 251 -37.26 23.43 18.54
CA SER A 251 -38.18 24.59 18.51
C SER A 251 -38.75 24.86 17.12
N ARG A 252 -37.98 24.55 16.06
CA ARG A 252 -38.41 24.65 14.66
C ARG A 252 -39.40 23.54 14.30
N GLU A 253 -39.12 22.29 14.69
CA GLU A 253 -40.06 21.16 14.56
C GLU A 253 -41.40 21.47 15.24
N THR A 254 -41.38 21.95 16.49
CA THR A 254 -42.61 22.27 17.22
C THR A 254 -43.34 23.48 16.64
N CYS A 255 -42.63 24.47 16.08
CA CYS A 255 -43.25 25.57 15.33
C CYS A 255 -44.01 25.07 14.09
N ILE A 256 -43.39 24.21 13.29
CA ILE A 256 -44.02 23.66 12.07
C ILE A 256 -45.17 22.71 12.43
N GLY A 257 -45.02 21.87 13.47
CA GLY A 257 -46.12 21.04 13.98
C GLY A 257 -47.29 21.86 14.55
N HIS A 258 -47.05 23.08 15.03
CA HIS A 258 -48.14 24.02 15.37
C HIS A 258 -48.83 24.58 14.13
N LEU A 259 -48.14 24.81 13.00
CA LEU A 259 -48.83 25.20 11.75
C LEU A 259 -49.77 24.10 11.25
N GLU A 260 -49.34 22.84 11.29
CA GLU A 260 -50.16 21.68 10.91
C GLU A 260 -51.38 21.50 11.84
N GLY A 261 -51.18 21.61 13.15
CA GLY A 261 -52.22 21.38 14.17
C GLY A 261 -53.02 22.61 14.61
N SER A 262 -52.83 23.78 14.00
CA SER A 262 -53.51 25.02 14.41
C SER A 262 -54.95 25.10 13.90
N PHE A 263 -55.88 25.52 14.76
CA PHE A 263 -57.22 25.98 14.35
C PHE A 263 -57.18 27.30 13.57
N ASP A 264 -56.11 28.09 13.72
CA ASP A 264 -55.85 29.30 12.96
C ASP A 264 -54.77 29.05 11.90
N MET A 265 -55.20 28.54 10.75
CA MET A 265 -54.36 28.41 9.56
C MET A 265 -54.21 29.74 8.79
N SER A 266 -54.77 30.87 9.27
CA SER A 266 -54.68 32.16 8.57
C SER A 266 -53.25 32.74 8.54
N ALA A 267 -52.32 32.14 9.29
CA ALA A 267 -50.89 32.40 9.23
C ALA A 267 -50.33 32.32 7.79
N VAL A 268 -50.78 31.34 7.00
CA VAL A 268 -50.32 31.14 5.60
C VAL A 268 -51.25 31.73 4.54
N LEU A 269 -52.36 32.35 4.95
CA LEU A 269 -53.32 32.96 4.01
C LEU A 269 -52.74 34.26 3.40
N PRO A 270 -52.57 34.35 2.06
CA PRO A 270 -52.02 35.55 1.41
C PRO A 270 -53.01 36.73 1.40
N ALA A 271 -54.28 36.44 1.09
CA ALA A 271 -55.40 37.37 1.12
C ALA A 271 -56.70 36.60 1.37
N SER A 272 -57.74 37.25 1.91
CA SER A 272 -59.07 36.64 2.13
C SER A 272 -59.92 36.54 0.87
N SER A 273 -59.50 37.16 -0.24
CA SER A 273 -60.15 37.03 -1.55
C SER A 273 -59.17 37.30 -2.68
N VAL A 274 -59.46 36.77 -3.87
CA VAL A 274 -58.70 36.97 -5.10
C VAL A 274 -59.64 37.39 -6.23
N GLN A 275 -59.16 38.24 -7.14
CA GLN A 275 -59.88 38.60 -8.37
C GLN A 275 -59.53 37.60 -9.47
N CYS A 276 -60.54 36.95 -10.03
CA CYS A 276 -60.41 35.99 -11.12
C CYS A 276 -60.99 36.56 -12.43
N SER A 277 -61.02 35.75 -13.49
CA SER A 277 -61.74 36.03 -14.74
C SER A 277 -63.14 36.60 -14.52
N ASP A 278 -63.61 37.39 -15.50
CA ASP A 278 -64.95 37.98 -15.54
C ASP A 278 -65.29 38.91 -14.34
N ASN A 279 -64.27 39.43 -13.66
CA ASN A 279 -64.36 40.22 -12.41
C ASN A 279 -65.00 39.46 -11.25
N ILE A 280 -64.88 38.13 -11.22
CA ILE A 280 -65.37 37.30 -10.13
C ILE A 280 -64.39 37.38 -8.96
N GLN A 281 -64.84 37.92 -7.83
CA GLN A 281 -64.09 37.93 -6.58
C GLN A 281 -64.34 36.63 -5.81
N ALA A 282 -63.38 35.72 -5.83
CA ALA A 282 -63.44 34.46 -5.10
C ALA A 282 -62.95 34.65 -3.66
N THR A 283 -63.71 34.16 -2.67
CA THR A 283 -63.26 34.07 -1.27
C THR A 283 -62.20 32.98 -1.15
N VAL A 284 -61.06 33.31 -0.53
CA VAL A 284 -59.96 32.37 -0.31
C VAL A 284 -59.91 31.97 1.17
N THR A 285 -59.90 30.67 1.44
CA THR A 285 -59.62 30.12 2.78
C THR A 285 -58.57 29.02 2.69
N VAL A 286 -57.83 28.79 3.77
CA VAL A 286 -56.95 27.62 3.87
C VAL A 286 -57.81 26.40 4.19
N ASP A 287 -57.55 25.31 3.49
CA ASP A 287 -58.24 24.01 3.58
C ASP A 287 -57.45 23.04 4.46
N THR A 288 -56.15 22.90 4.16
CA THR A 288 -55.20 22.01 4.84
C THR A 288 -53.77 22.53 4.67
N ILE A 289 -52.90 22.14 5.62
CA ILE A 289 -51.44 22.16 5.47
C ILE A 289 -50.98 20.70 5.54
N SER A 290 -50.08 20.27 4.66
CA SER A 290 -49.64 18.88 4.54
C SER A 290 -48.26 18.75 3.89
N ASN A 291 -47.81 17.51 3.63
CA ASN A 291 -46.55 17.18 2.92
C ASN A 291 -45.32 17.92 3.48
N ILE A 292 -45.21 17.92 4.81
CA ILE A 292 -44.21 18.69 5.55
C ILE A 292 -42.83 18.02 5.45
N GLU A 293 -41.90 18.62 4.71
CA GLU A 293 -40.48 18.29 4.72
C GLU A 293 -39.72 19.30 5.59
N VAL A 294 -39.28 18.87 6.78
CA VAL A 294 -38.36 19.66 7.64
C VAL A 294 -36.98 19.03 7.74
N GLY A 295 -35.97 19.83 8.05
CA GLY A 295 -34.68 19.34 8.53
C GLY A 295 -33.48 20.17 8.09
N ASN A 296 -32.34 19.85 8.70
CA ASN A 296 -31.05 20.42 8.36
C ASN A 296 -30.60 20.00 6.95
N ARG A 297 -30.23 20.98 6.11
CA ARG A 297 -29.59 20.76 4.81
C ARG A 297 -28.42 21.72 4.63
N CYS A 298 -27.55 21.41 3.69
CA CYS A 298 -26.29 22.14 3.46
C CYS A 298 -26.28 22.95 2.18
N SER A 299 -25.38 23.94 2.12
CA SER A 299 -25.04 24.66 0.90
C SER A 299 -24.54 23.69 -0.18
N TYR A 300 -24.87 23.98 -1.44
CA TYR A 300 -24.55 23.09 -2.57
C TYR A 300 -23.05 22.74 -2.62
N HIS A 301 -22.77 21.47 -2.93
CA HIS A 301 -21.47 20.75 -2.83
C HIS A 301 -21.05 20.27 -1.42
N THR A 302 -21.57 20.81 -0.32
CA THR A 302 -21.25 20.34 1.04
C THR A 302 -22.27 19.32 1.57
N VAL A 303 -21.83 18.41 2.44
CA VAL A 303 -22.66 17.36 3.05
C VAL A 303 -22.87 17.60 4.54
N LEU A 304 -24.01 17.13 5.05
CA LEU A 304 -24.37 17.22 6.46
C LEU A 304 -23.66 16.14 7.28
N VAL A 305 -23.01 16.52 8.38
CA VAL A 305 -22.39 15.61 9.34
C VAL A 305 -22.81 15.96 10.77
N THR A 306 -23.33 14.98 11.49
CA THR A 306 -23.74 15.16 12.90
C THR A 306 -22.51 15.13 13.80
N THR A 307 -22.35 16.14 14.65
CA THR A 307 -21.21 16.28 15.56
C THR A 307 -21.67 16.51 17.00
N ILE A 308 -20.74 16.49 17.96
CA ILE A 308 -21.02 16.87 19.35
C ILE A 308 -21.41 18.36 19.53
N LEU A 309 -21.29 19.17 18.47
CA LEU A 309 -21.68 20.58 18.43
C LEU A 309 -23.05 20.78 17.72
N GLY A 310 -23.73 19.69 17.34
CA GLY A 310 -24.87 19.67 16.42
C GLY A 310 -24.45 19.24 15.01
N ASP A 311 -25.40 19.25 14.07
CA ASP A 311 -25.09 19.05 12.66
C ASP A 311 -24.24 20.21 12.10
N LEU A 312 -23.33 19.90 11.19
CA LEU A 312 -22.48 20.86 10.48
C LEU A 312 -22.40 20.48 9.00
N CYS A 313 -22.02 21.44 8.16
CA CYS A 313 -21.82 21.21 6.73
C CYS A 313 -20.32 21.18 6.40
N VAL A 314 -19.86 20.09 5.75
CA VAL A 314 -18.46 19.91 5.36
C VAL A 314 -18.31 19.65 3.86
N PRO A 315 -17.23 20.12 3.22
CA PRO A 315 -16.90 19.74 1.84
C PRO A 315 -16.49 18.27 1.75
N CYS A 316 -16.30 17.77 0.53
CA CYS A 316 -15.81 16.41 0.34
C CYS A 316 -14.29 16.29 0.60
N PRO A 317 -13.82 15.20 1.22
CA PRO A 317 -12.41 14.99 1.55
C PRO A 317 -11.61 14.50 0.33
N ALA A 318 -10.28 14.63 0.41
CA ALA A 318 -9.35 13.97 -0.50
C ALA A 318 -9.66 12.46 -0.62
N GLY A 319 -9.63 11.96 -1.85
CA GLY A 319 -10.10 10.64 -2.28
C GLY A 319 -11.54 10.60 -2.79
N GLN A 320 -12.29 11.69 -2.61
CA GLN A 320 -13.70 11.83 -3.04
C GLN A 320 -13.92 13.13 -3.82
N TYR A 321 -15.07 13.24 -4.47
CA TYR A 321 -15.56 14.46 -5.12
C TYR A 321 -17.04 14.68 -4.83
N SER A 322 -17.50 15.93 -4.86
CA SER A 322 -18.90 16.27 -4.62
C SER A 322 -19.74 16.09 -5.88
N ASN A 323 -20.83 15.34 -5.75
CA ASN A 323 -21.92 15.29 -6.74
C ASN A 323 -23.06 16.27 -6.39
N GLY A 324 -22.74 17.36 -5.67
CA GLY A 324 -23.68 18.42 -5.30
C GLY A 324 -24.50 18.15 -4.04
N SER A 325 -24.91 16.89 -3.80
CA SER A 325 -25.66 16.45 -2.61
C SER A 325 -24.94 15.41 -1.74
N MET A 326 -23.95 14.69 -2.30
CA MET A 326 -23.20 13.63 -1.61
C MET A 326 -21.76 13.60 -2.13
N CYS A 327 -20.84 13.13 -1.27
CA CYS A 327 -19.47 12.85 -1.66
C CYS A 327 -19.34 11.43 -2.24
N MET A 328 -18.68 11.34 -3.39
CA MET A 328 -18.50 10.13 -4.17
C MET A 328 -17.02 9.79 -4.24
N SER A 329 -16.65 8.56 -3.88
CA SER A 329 -15.26 8.10 -4.01
C SER A 329 -14.78 8.09 -5.46
N CYS A 330 -13.52 8.45 -5.70
CA CYS A 330 -12.91 8.35 -7.02
C CYS A 330 -12.85 6.89 -7.51
N LYS A 331 -13.05 6.71 -8.82
CA LYS A 331 -13.02 5.39 -9.47
C LYS A 331 -11.58 4.82 -9.53
N ASN A 332 -11.46 3.51 -9.76
CA ASN A 332 -10.16 2.88 -10.08
C ASN A 332 -9.47 3.64 -11.24
N GLY A 333 -8.18 3.94 -11.10
CA GLY A 333 -7.41 4.74 -12.07
C GLY A 333 -7.58 6.25 -11.94
N PHE A 334 -8.37 6.73 -10.98
CA PHE A 334 -8.52 8.14 -10.63
C PHE A 334 -8.23 8.37 -9.14
N TYR A 335 -7.73 9.57 -8.82
CA TYR A 335 -7.37 10.00 -7.47
C TYR A 335 -7.86 11.44 -7.22
N GLN A 336 -7.85 11.85 -5.96
CA GLN A 336 -7.98 13.25 -5.60
C GLN A 336 -7.21 13.52 -4.30
N ASP A 337 -6.21 14.37 -4.37
CA ASP A 337 -5.31 14.77 -3.28
C ASP A 337 -5.85 15.96 -2.47
N GLU A 338 -6.74 16.76 -3.05
CA GLU A 338 -7.30 17.98 -2.44
C GLU A 338 -8.74 17.78 -1.94
N ALA A 339 -9.17 18.61 -0.98
CA ALA A 339 -10.56 18.66 -0.52
C ALA A 339 -11.40 19.67 -1.33
N ASP A 340 -12.73 19.60 -1.17
CA ASP A 340 -13.73 20.44 -1.85
C ASP A 340 -13.72 20.36 -3.40
N GLN A 341 -13.43 19.17 -3.92
CA GLN A 341 -13.26 18.95 -5.35
C GLN A 341 -14.53 18.38 -6.00
N LYS A 342 -14.76 18.73 -7.28
CA LYS A 342 -15.95 18.33 -8.06
C LYS A 342 -15.69 17.21 -9.08
N TYR A 343 -14.42 16.82 -9.22
CA TYR A 343 -13.96 15.75 -10.10
C TYR A 343 -12.68 15.14 -9.53
N CYS A 344 -12.29 13.98 -10.07
CA CYS A 344 -11.05 13.31 -9.72
C CYS A 344 -10.01 13.48 -10.83
N LYS A 345 -8.75 13.64 -10.45
CA LYS A 345 -7.59 13.65 -11.34
C LYS A 345 -7.36 12.21 -11.84
N ARG A 346 -6.96 12.04 -13.11
CA ARG A 346 -6.63 10.71 -13.66
C ARG A 346 -5.21 10.33 -13.25
N CYS A 347 -4.96 9.06 -12.96
CA CYS A 347 -3.59 8.56 -12.80
C CYS A 347 -2.84 8.52 -14.13
N GLU A 348 -1.56 8.88 -14.08
CA GLU A 348 -0.64 8.89 -15.23
C GLU A 348 -0.40 7.47 -15.79
N PRO A 349 0.05 7.34 -17.05
CA PRO A 349 0.51 6.07 -17.60
C PRO A 349 1.52 5.35 -16.68
N ASN A 350 1.46 4.02 -16.66
CA ASN A 350 2.21 3.16 -15.72
C ASN A 350 1.95 3.44 -14.22
N SER A 351 0.77 3.98 -13.86
CA SER A 351 0.36 4.15 -12.45
C SER A 351 -1.12 3.78 -12.21
N VAL A 352 -1.46 3.45 -10.96
CA VAL A 352 -2.81 3.09 -10.51
C VAL A 352 -3.21 3.94 -9.30
N SER A 353 -4.50 4.15 -9.05
CA SER A 353 -4.92 4.88 -7.84
C SER A 353 -4.82 4.02 -6.59
N ARG A 354 -4.32 4.62 -5.49
CA ARG A 354 -4.31 4.01 -4.15
C ARG A 354 -5.70 3.52 -3.74
N ALA A 355 -5.76 2.58 -2.80
CA ALA A 355 -7.02 2.13 -2.21
C ALA A 355 -7.83 3.29 -1.56
N ASP A 356 -7.14 4.24 -0.93
CA ASP A 356 -7.73 5.46 -0.34
C ASP A 356 -8.06 6.56 -1.36
N ARG A 357 -7.69 6.35 -2.64
CA ARG A 357 -7.83 7.31 -3.75
C ARG A 357 -7.15 8.67 -3.55
N LYS A 358 -6.30 8.86 -2.53
CA LYS A 358 -5.68 10.17 -2.25
C LYS A 358 -4.51 10.49 -3.19
N ALA A 359 -3.89 9.48 -3.80
CA ALA A 359 -2.83 9.64 -4.80
C ALA A 359 -2.73 8.40 -5.71
N CYS A 360 -1.83 8.43 -6.69
CA CYS A 360 -1.44 7.25 -7.48
C CYS A 360 -0.20 6.56 -6.91
N ILE A 361 -0.08 5.26 -7.18
CA ILE A 361 1.13 4.45 -7.01
C ILE A 361 1.64 4.14 -8.42
N PHE A 362 2.91 4.40 -8.69
CA PHE A 362 3.56 3.92 -9.90
C PHE A 362 3.70 2.40 -9.86
N MET A 363 3.38 1.74 -10.97
CA MET A 363 3.68 0.32 -11.14
C MET A 363 5.20 0.12 -11.24
N CYS A 364 5.65 -1.15 -11.17
CA CYS A 364 7.06 -1.48 -11.29
C CYS A 364 7.69 -0.76 -12.50
N PRO A 365 8.86 -0.10 -12.34
CA PRO A 365 9.47 0.69 -13.40
C PRO A 365 9.90 -0.21 -14.58
N PRO A 366 10.05 0.35 -15.80
CA PRO A 366 10.60 -0.40 -16.94
C PRO A 366 11.89 -1.13 -16.57
N GLY A 367 11.94 -2.42 -16.92
CA GLY A 367 12.99 -3.34 -16.48
C GLY A 367 12.62 -4.15 -15.23
N PHE A 368 11.54 -3.84 -14.52
CA PHE A 368 11.18 -4.49 -13.25
C PHE A 368 9.74 -5.03 -13.24
N THR A 369 9.56 -6.17 -12.57
CA THR A 369 8.30 -6.92 -12.49
C THR A 369 8.00 -7.41 -11.07
N SER A 370 6.72 -7.56 -10.73
CA SER A 370 6.27 -8.31 -9.55
C SER A 370 4.94 -9.03 -9.82
N THR A 371 4.45 -9.81 -8.84
CA THR A 371 3.18 -10.53 -8.94
C THR A 371 1.95 -9.60 -8.92
N ASP A 372 2.05 -8.42 -8.31
CA ASP A 372 0.98 -7.41 -8.22
C ASP A 372 1.22 -6.20 -9.14
N GLY A 373 2.42 -6.07 -9.70
CA GLY A 373 2.87 -4.93 -10.49
C GLY A 373 3.19 -3.67 -9.68
N LEU A 374 3.23 -3.74 -8.34
CA LEU A 374 3.28 -2.59 -7.44
C LEU A 374 4.33 -2.71 -6.32
N THR A 375 4.50 -3.90 -5.74
CA THR A 375 5.38 -4.15 -4.58
C THR A 375 6.39 -5.25 -4.87
N ASP A 376 7.51 -5.25 -4.15
CA ASP A 376 8.60 -6.22 -4.33
C ASP A 376 9.09 -6.40 -5.79
N CYS A 377 9.16 -5.30 -6.54
CA CYS A 377 9.58 -5.27 -7.94
C CYS A 377 11.03 -5.77 -8.10
N LYS A 378 11.19 -6.89 -8.82
CA LYS A 378 12.47 -7.53 -9.15
C LYS A 378 12.86 -7.16 -10.60
N PRO A 379 14.15 -7.02 -10.92
CA PRO A 379 14.59 -6.81 -12.29
C PRO A 379 14.24 -8.03 -13.15
N CYS A 380 13.90 -7.82 -14.42
CA CYS A 380 13.89 -8.89 -15.42
C CYS A 380 15.26 -9.58 -15.44
N GLU A 381 15.27 -10.91 -15.46
CA GLU A 381 16.51 -11.68 -15.45
C GLU A 381 17.30 -11.46 -16.74
N ARG A 382 18.60 -11.80 -16.72
CA ARG A 382 19.42 -11.67 -17.93
C ARG A 382 18.95 -12.69 -18.98
N ASN A 383 19.02 -12.29 -20.24
CA ASN A 383 18.38 -12.95 -21.39
C ASN A 383 16.86 -12.73 -21.47
N SER A 384 16.33 -11.81 -20.67
CA SER A 384 14.95 -11.34 -20.74
C SER A 384 14.87 -9.81 -20.77
N PHE A 385 13.83 -9.29 -21.40
CA PHE A 385 13.46 -7.88 -21.42
C PHE A 385 12.07 -7.67 -20.81
N TRP A 386 11.75 -6.43 -20.46
CA TRP A 386 10.48 -6.06 -19.84
C TRP A 386 9.35 -5.90 -20.87
N ILE A 387 8.17 -6.43 -20.56
CA ILE A 387 6.94 -6.24 -21.35
C ILE A 387 5.98 -5.31 -20.61
N ASN A 388 5.82 -5.52 -19.30
CA ASN A 388 5.03 -4.69 -18.41
C ASN A 388 5.39 -5.00 -16.94
N ALA A 389 4.81 -4.26 -16.00
CA ALA A 389 5.08 -4.37 -14.57
C ALA A 389 4.79 -5.75 -13.93
N THR A 390 4.15 -6.70 -14.62
CA THR A 390 3.96 -8.09 -14.14
C THR A 390 4.59 -9.16 -15.04
N ARG A 391 5.26 -8.78 -16.14
CA ARG A 391 5.85 -9.75 -17.09
C ARG A 391 7.15 -9.26 -17.76
N CYS A 392 8.13 -10.15 -17.77
CA CYS A 392 9.28 -10.13 -18.65
C CYS A 392 9.13 -11.20 -19.74
N GLU A 393 9.91 -11.11 -20.82
CA GLU A 393 9.96 -12.08 -21.91
C GLU A 393 11.40 -12.33 -22.35
N ASN A 394 11.71 -13.52 -22.86
CA ASN A 394 13.07 -13.86 -23.27
C ASN A 394 13.46 -13.15 -24.57
N CYS A 395 14.74 -12.82 -24.71
CA CYS A 395 15.28 -12.35 -25.99
C CYS A 395 15.08 -13.40 -27.10
N PRO A 396 14.90 -12.98 -28.37
CA PRO A 396 14.83 -13.89 -29.51
C PRO A 396 16.10 -14.74 -29.68
N ASP A 397 16.00 -15.89 -30.36
CA ASP A 397 17.13 -16.79 -30.61
C ASP A 397 18.34 -16.06 -31.24
N GLY A 398 19.52 -16.25 -30.65
CA GLY A 398 20.76 -15.56 -31.03
C GLY A 398 21.00 -14.20 -30.33
N PHE A 399 19.97 -13.64 -29.68
CA PHE A 399 20.06 -12.39 -28.93
C PHE A 399 20.00 -12.64 -27.42
N GLY A 400 20.60 -11.74 -26.65
CA GLY A 400 20.59 -11.77 -25.19
C GLY A 400 20.94 -10.42 -24.58
N THR A 401 20.74 -10.28 -23.26
CA THR A 401 21.07 -9.05 -22.54
C THR A 401 22.43 -9.18 -21.83
N ARG A 402 23.18 -8.08 -21.70
CA ARG A 402 24.42 -8.06 -20.89
C ARG A 402 24.17 -7.71 -19.43
N GLU A 403 23.11 -6.96 -19.16
CA GLU A 403 22.61 -6.62 -17.83
C GLU A 403 21.23 -7.20 -17.56
N ASN A 404 20.86 -7.28 -16.29
CA ASN A 404 19.49 -7.54 -15.86
C ASN A 404 18.70 -6.22 -15.79
N GLY A 405 17.38 -6.32 -15.76
CA GLY A 405 16.51 -5.15 -15.68
C GLY A 405 16.43 -4.34 -16.98
N VAL A 406 16.53 -5.00 -18.13
CA VAL A 406 16.43 -4.36 -19.45
C VAL A 406 14.98 -3.90 -19.71
N PRO A 407 14.76 -2.62 -20.10
CA PRO A 407 13.42 -2.02 -20.16
C PRO A 407 12.59 -2.36 -21.40
N ASP A 408 13.21 -2.85 -22.47
CA ASP A 408 12.58 -3.08 -23.78
C ASP A 408 13.41 -4.05 -24.64
N ILE A 409 12.87 -4.44 -25.79
CA ILE A 409 13.53 -5.39 -26.70
C ILE A 409 14.82 -4.85 -27.33
N ASP A 410 15.02 -3.53 -27.40
CA ASP A 410 16.24 -2.96 -27.96
C ASP A 410 17.46 -3.23 -27.05
N GLY A 411 17.26 -3.61 -25.79
CA GLY A 411 18.33 -4.10 -24.92
C GLY A 411 18.78 -5.55 -25.20
N CYS A 412 18.04 -6.33 -26.00
CA CYS A 412 18.51 -7.61 -26.54
C CYS A 412 19.52 -7.33 -27.66
N LYS A 413 20.77 -7.78 -27.49
CA LYS A 413 21.87 -7.62 -28.46
C LYS A 413 22.41 -8.98 -28.88
N ASP A 414 23.07 -9.02 -30.03
CA ASP A 414 23.67 -10.24 -30.56
C ASP A 414 24.60 -10.88 -29.51
N ILE A 415 24.36 -12.15 -29.20
CA ILE A 415 25.32 -12.96 -28.46
C ILE A 415 26.49 -13.21 -29.44
N PRO A 416 27.74 -12.88 -29.06
CA PRO A 416 28.85 -12.86 -30.01
C PRO A 416 29.07 -14.23 -30.67
N ASP A 417 29.08 -14.25 -32.00
CA ASP A 417 29.23 -15.48 -32.77
C ASP A 417 30.58 -16.16 -32.50
N CYS A 418 30.51 -17.28 -31.78
CA CYS A 418 31.66 -18.11 -31.41
C CYS A 418 32.31 -18.84 -32.61
N ASN A 419 31.79 -18.70 -33.83
CA ASN A 419 32.52 -19.06 -35.05
C ASN A 419 33.63 -18.05 -35.42
N GLY A 420 33.55 -16.80 -34.92
CA GLY A 420 34.47 -15.70 -35.27
C GLY A 420 35.52 -15.34 -34.22
N THR A 421 35.38 -15.81 -32.97
CA THR A 421 36.31 -15.48 -31.88
C THR A 421 37.65 -16.19 -32.05
N THR A 422 38.70 -15.46 -32.46
CA THR A 422 40.05 -16.00 -32.67
C THR A 422 40.82 -16.27 -31.37
N LEU A 423 40.29 -17.15 -30.51
CA LEU A 423 41.16 -18.06 -29.76
C LEU A 423 41.81 -19.00 -30.78
N PHE A 424 43.13 -19.14 -30.72
CA PHE A 424 43.92 -19.85 -31.74
C PHE A 424 43.40 -21.29 -31.96
N GLY A 425 42.79 -21.53 -33.13
CA GLY A 425 42.41 -22.87 -33.61
C GLY A 425 40.91 -23.22 -33.59
N CYS A 426 40.05 -22.43 -32.94
CA CYS A 426 38.62 -22.74 -32.84
C CYS A 426 37.84 -22.21 -34.08
N LYS A 427 37.15 -23.11 -34.80
CA LYS A 427 36.37 -22.77 -36.02
C LYS A 427 34.85 -22.96 -35.89
N LYS A 428 34.39 -23.52 -34.76
CA LYS A 428 32.98 -23.72 -34.39
C LYS A 428 32.86 -23.76 -32.87
N GLY A 429 32.98 -22.60 -32.20
CA GLY A 429 32.66 -22.52 -30.79
C GLY A 429 31.13 -22.62 -30.57
N GLN A 430 30.71 -23.26 -29.49
CA GLN A 430 29.33 -23.25 -29.03
C GLN A 430 29.17 -22.19 -27.93
N ALA A 431 28.08 -21.42 -27.96
CA ALA A 431 27.72 -20.56 -26.83
C ALA A 431 27.10 -21.42 -25.72
N GLU A 432 27.73 -21.48 -24.56
CA GLU A 432 27.15 -22.04 -23.34
C GLU A 432 26.77 -20.93 -22.36
N PHE A 433 25.92 -21.26 -21.38
CA PHE A 433 25.48 -20.35 -20.32
C PHE A 433 25.85 -20.93 -18.94
N GLN A 434 26.74 -20.25 -18.22
CA GLN A 434 27.08 -20.57 -16.82
C GLN A 434 26.87 -19.32 -15.95
N ASN A 435 26.16 -19.46 -14.84
CA ASN A 435 25.79 -18.33 -13.96
C ASN A 435 25.16 -17.16 -14.73
N HIS A 436 24.30 -17.48 -15.70
CA HIS A 436 23.66 -16.55 -16.65
C HIS A 436 24.66 -15.74 -17.52
N ILE A 437 25.94 -16.09 -17.58
CA ILE A 437 26.92 -15.48 -18.50
C ILE A 437 27.02 -16.37 -19.74
N ALA A 438 26.83 -15.79 -20.93
CA ALA A 438 27.13 -16.46 -22.19
C ALA A 438 28.66 -16.48 -22.43
N PHE A 439 29.21 -17.65 -22.73
CA PHE A 439 30.65 -17.83 -22.98
C PHE A 439 30.86 -18.84 -24.12
N CYS A 440 31.91 -18.62 -24.93
CA CYS A 440 32.24 -19.50 -26.05
C CYS A 440 33.04 -20.71 -25.55
N VAL A 441 32.49 -21.91 -25.72
CA VAL A 441 33.17 -23.19 -25.48
C VAL A 441 33.65 -23.76 -26.80
N CYS A 442 34.91 -24.19 -26.83
CA CYS A 442 35.50 -24.88 -27.97
C CYS A 442 35.73 -26.34 -27.59
N LEU A 443 34.90 -27.23 -28.12
CA LEU A 443 35.08 -28.68 -27.95
C LEU A 443 36.37 -29.12 -28.66
N GLU A 444 37.17 -29.96 -28.00
CA GLU A 444 38.56 -30.25 -28.41
C GLU A 444 38.67 -30.91 -29.80
N ASP A 445 37.62 -31.62 -30.23
CA ASP A 445 37.55 -32.42 -31.46
C ASP A 445 37.66 -31.65 -32.78
N GLN A 446 37.77 -30.31 -32.77
CA GLN A 446 37.76 -29.46 -33.98
C GLN A 446 39.02 -28.58 -34.15
N ILE A 447 40.07 -28.78 -33.35
CA ILE A 447 41.33 -28.03 -33.47
C ILE A 447 42.10 -28.50 -34.72
N SER A 448 42.19 -27.66 -35.75
CA SER A 448 42.91 -27.99 -36.99
C SER A 448 44.43 -27.97 -36.77
N SER A 449 45.04 -29.14 -36.68
CA SER A 449 46.47 -29.35 -36.41
C SER A 449 47.41 -28.50 -37.27
N SER A 450 48.22 -27.66 -36.62
CA SER A 450 49.43 -27.08 -37.21
C SER A 450 50.50 -26.78 -36.14
N THR A 451 51.65 -27.45 -36.27
CA THR A 451 52.98 -27.10 -35.72
C THR A 451 53.14 -26.83 -34.21
N THR A 452 53.41 -27.91 -33.47
CA THR A 452 54.61 -28.07 -32.60
C THR A 452 54.99 -27.00 -31.54
N THR A 453 54.74 -27.31 -30.26
CA THR A 453 55.59 -26.94 -29.12
C THR A 453 55.64 -28.08 -28.07
N PRO A 454 56.69 -28.20 -27.23
CA PRO A 454 56.93 -29.40 -26.43
C PRO A 454 56.28 -29.37 -25.04
N GLN A 455 55.21 -30.16 -24.82
CA GLN A 455 54.62 -30.35 -23.47
C GLN A 455 54.39 -31.83 -23.09
N GLY A 456 55.14 -32.75 -23.71
CA GLY A 456 55.04 -34.19 -23.47
C GLY A 456 55.83 -34.76 -22.28
N GLN A 457 56.64 -33.95 -21.57
CA GLN A 457 57.58 -34.46 -20.55
C GLN A 457 57.27 -34.06 -19.10
N GLU A 458 56.47 -33.02 -18.82
CA GLU A 458 56.22 -32.53 -17.45
C GLU A 458 55.16 -33.34 -16.68
N LYS A 459 54.14 -33.88 -17.35
CA LYS A 459 53.08 -34.64 -16.65
C LYS A 459 53.57 -35.98 -16.11
N THR A 460 54.55 -36.61 -16.76
CA THR A 460 55.08 -37.93 -16.39
C THR A 460 55.98 -37.89 -15.15
N THR A 461 56.75 -36.82 -14.97
CA THR A 461 57.59 -36.62 -13.77
C THR A 461 56.78 -36.29 -12.52
N LEU A 462 55.69 -35.53 -12.65
CA LEU A 462 54.82 -35.20 -11.51
C LEU A 462 54.11 -36.46 -10.95
N ILE A 463 53.57 -37.31 -11.84
CA ILE A 463 52.87 -38.55 -11.44
C ILE A 463 53.82 -39.54 -10.75
N THR A 464 55.06 -39.67 -11.23
CA THR A 464 56.06 -40.57 -10.63
C THR A 464 56.56 -40.07 -9.27
N LEU A 465 56.70 -38.75 -9.07
CA LEU A 465 56.97 -38.15 -7.76
C LEU A 465 55.87 -38.42 -6.73
N ILE A 466 54.59 -38.26 -7.13
CA ILE A 466 53.44 -38.55 -6.25
C ILE A 466 53.42 -40.03 -5.85
N ALA A 467 53.65 -40.95 -6.79
CA ALA A 467 53.70 -42.39 -6.50
C ALA A 467 54.79 -42.74 -5.46
N LEU A 468 55.99 -42.17 -5.58
CA LEU A 468 57.09 -42.38 -4.64
C LEU A 468 56.78 -41.84 -3.23
N LEU A 469 56.11 -40.68 -3.13
CA LEU A 469 55.67 -40.12 -1.85
C LEU A 469 54.62 -41.01 -1.17
N CYS A 470 53.65 -41.54 -1.91
CA CYS A 470 52.66 -42.49 -1.39
C CYS A 470 53.31 -43.78 -0.87
N ILE A 471 54.28 -44.34 -1.58
CA ILE A 471 55.03 -45.54 -1.15
C ILE A 471 55.80 -45.24 0.15
N SER A 472 56.47 -44.09 0.24
CA SER A 472 57.18 -43.65 1.45
C SER A 472 56.25 -43.52 2.66
N PHE A 473 55.05 -42.96 2.48
CA PHE A 473 54.06 -42.84 3.54
C PHE A 473 53.59 -44.21 4.07
N VAL A 474 53.26 -45.14 3.17
CA VAL A 474 52.84 -46.51 3.54
C VAL A 474 53.94 -47.25 4.29
N LEU A 475 55.20 -47.14 3.86
CA LEU A 475 56.34 -47.75 4.56
C LEU A 475 56.53 -47.19 5.98
N ASN A 476 56.36 -45.89 6.18
CA ASN A 476 56.41 -45.26 7.50
C ASN A 476 55.28 -45.74 8.43
N VAL A 477 54.05 -45.87 7.92
CA VAL A 477 52.91 -46.41 8.70
C VAL A 477 53.16 -47.86 9.14
N ILE A 478 53.74 -48.68 8.26
CA ILE A 478 54.13 -50.07 8.58
C ILE A 478 55.24 -50.12 9.64
N LEU A 479 56.21 -49.20 9.57
CA LEU A 479 57.29 -49.08 10.55
C LEU A 479 56.74 -48.72 11.93
N ILE A 480 55.85 -47.72 12.01
CA ILE A 480 55.16 -47.31 13.24
C ILE A 480 54.38 -48.48 13.84
N PHE A 481 53.63 -49.24 13.03
CA PHE A 481 52.89 -50.42 13.51
C PHE A 481 53.80 -51.51 14.09
N ARG A 482 55.01 -51.71 13.55
CA ARG A 482 56.01 -52.63 14.13
C ARG A 482 56.57 -52.11 15.46
N ILE A 483 56.85 -50.81 15.56
CA ILE A 483 57.35 -50.18 16.81
C ILE A 483 56.30 -50.30 17.92
N CYS A 484 55.03 -50.00 17.63
CA CYS A 484 53.92 -50.16 18.58
C CYS A 484 53.76 -51.61 19.06
N ARG A 485 53.90 -52.60 18.17
CA ARG A 485 53.86 -54.04 18.55
C ARG A 485 55.04 -54.46 19.44
N LEU A 486 56.19 -53.80 19.37
CA LEU A 486 57.34 -54.07 20.25
C LEU A 486 57.15 -53.45 21.64
N SER A 487 56.60 -52.23 21.72
CA SER A 487 56.36 -51.56 23.02
C SER A 487 55.32 -52.28 23.91
N SER A 488 54.40 -53.05 23.31
CA SER A 488 53.27 -53.69 24.01
C SER A 488 53.65 -54.83 24.98
N LYS A 489 54.94 -55.21 25.11
CA LYS A 489 55.36 -56.36 25.92
C LYS A 489 55.86 -56.04 27.34
N HIS A 490 56.08 -54.76 27.70
CA HIS A 490 56.92 -54.44 28.87
C HIS A 490 56.22 -53.95 30.16
N HIS A 491 54.94 -53.59 30.15
CA HIS A 491 54.21 -53.17 31.36
C HIS A 491 53.10 -54.14 31.74
N LYS A 492 53.38 -55.02 32.71
CA LYS A 492 52.41 -55.90 33.38
C LYS A 492 52.78 -56.12 34.85
N LYS A 493 52.56 -55.10 35.70
CA LYS A 493 52.68 -55.17 37.17
C LYS A 493 51.92 -54.02 37.86
N GLU A 494 51.44 -54.31 39.08
CA GLU A 494 50.74 -53.44 40.05
C GLU A 494 49.40 -52.82 39.57
N LYS A 495 48.25 -52.96 40.29
CA LYS A 495 47.85 -52.62 41.69
C LYS A 495 47.57 -51.11 41.89
N SER A 496 46.53 -50.67 42.61
CA SER A 496 45.44 -51.37 43.35
C SER A 496 44.13 -50.53 43.33
N ALA A 497 43.08 -51.01 44.01
CA ALA A 497 41.89 -50.25 44.43
C ALA A 497 42.25 -49.15 45.47
N GLU A 498 41.36 -48.33 46.06
CA GLU A 498 39.93 -48.37 46.46
C GLU A 498 39.37 -46.91 46.37
N ASP A 499 38.09 -46.52 46.44
CA ASP A 499 36.70 -47.07 46.40
C ASP A 499 35.75 -45.81 46.47
N THR A 500 34.40 -45.69 46.47
CA THR A 500 33.12 -46.47 46.43
C THR A 500 32.10 -45.52 45.68
N ASN A 501 30.78 -45.70 45.42
CA ASN A 501 29.74 -46.70 45.70
C ASN A 501 28.59 -46.67 44.63
N LYS A 502 27.45 -47.26 44.97
CA LYS A 502 26.22 -47.57 44.20
C LYS A 502 25.04 -46.66 44.64
N THR A 503 23.95 -46.38 43.89
CA THR A 503 22.99 -47.23 43.11
C THR A 503 22.19 -48.21 44.02
N PRO A 504 20.93 -48.64 43.72
CA PRO A 504 20.32 -48.96 42.41
C PRO A 504 18.85 -48.41 42.25
N ASN A 505 17.93 -48.85 41.36
CA ASN A 505 17.82 -50.02 40.47
C ASN A 505 16.96 -49.77 39.20
N VAL A 506 16.81 -50.76 38.31
CA VAL A 506 16.13 -50.69 36.99
C VAL A 506 15.27 -51.95 36.73
N GLU A 507 14.11 -51.81 36.05
CA GLU A 507 13.32 -52.79 35.21
C GLU A 507 11.87 -52.23 35.04
N TYR A 508 11.03 -52.52 34.03
CA TYR A 508 10.99 -53.51 32.93
C TYR A 508 10.58 -52.90 31.55
N ASP A 509 10.34 -53.76 30.56
CA ASP A 509 10.48 -53.62 29.09
C ASP A 509 9.14 -53.62 28.29
N TYR A 510 9.22 -53.52 26.95
CA TYR A 510 8.32 -54.02 25.86
C TYR A 510 7.21 -53.20 25.13
N VAL A 511 7.28 -53.35 23.78
CA VAL A 511 6.22 -53.40 22.71
C VAL A 511 5.75 -52.12 21.96
N GLU A 512 5.39 -52.38 20.69
CA GLU A 512 5.01 -51.56 19.52
C GLU A 512 3.56 -50.96 19.63
N ASP A 513 2.89 -50.30 18.66
CA ASP A 513 3.10 -50.12 17.21
C ASP A 513 2.28 -48.91 16.63
N THR A 514 2.56 -48.52 15.37
CA THR A 514 1.73 -47.73 14.42
C THR A 514 1.44 -46.23 14.68
N GLY A 515 0.99 -45.51 13.63
CA GLY A 515 0.00 -44.42 13.81
C GLY A 515 0.28 -43.02 13.25
N SER A 516 0.67 -42.85 11.97
CA SER A 516 0.59 -41.53 11.30
C SER A 516 -0.89 -41.11 11.07
N THR A 517 -1.28 -39.84 11.01
CA THR A 517 -1.27 -39.02 9.76
C THR A 517 -2.06 -37.69 9.93
N TYR A 518 -1.87 -36.74 8.98
CA TYR A 518 -2.83 -35.69 8.54
C TYR A 518 -3.25 -34.59 9.56
N GLN A 519 -3.91 -33.47 9.20
CA GLN A 519 -4.49 -33.03 7.91
C GLN A 519 -4.47 -31.49 7.74
N GLU A 520 -4.55 -31.01 6.50
CA GLU A 520 -4.97 -29.61 6.21
C GLU A 520 -6.50 -29.47 6.16
N LEU A 521 -7.00 -28.29 6.52
CA LEU A 521 -8.36 -27.81 6.24
C LEU A 521 -8.25 -26.33 5.81
N GLY A 522 -9.02 -25.83 4.84
CA GLY A 522 -9.98 -26.50 3.97
C GLY A 522 -10.96 -25.48 3.39
N HIS A 523 -11.06 -25.38 2.06
CA HIS A 523 -12.02 -24.46 1.42
C HIS A 523 -13.41 -25.08 1.35
N VAL A 524 -14.42 -24.33 1.78
CA VAL A 524 -15.84 -24.72 1.74
C VAL A 524 -16.59 -23.83 0.76
N HIS A 525 -17.42 -24.44 -0.10
CA HIS A 525 -18.49 -23.76 -0.82
C HIS A 525 -19.78 -24.53 -0.55
N THR A 526 -20.80 -23.85 -0.01
CA THR A 526 -22.10 -24.43 0.33
C THR A 526 -23.18 -23.98 -0.63
N HIS A 527 -24.00 -24.93 -1.06
CA HIS A 527 -25.37 -24.69 -1.48
C HIS A 527 -26.26 -25.68 -0.73
N HIS A 528 -27.27 -25.18 -0.03
CA HIS A 528 -28.31 -26.01 0.56
C HIS A 528 -29.63 -25.73 -0.15
N ASN A 529 -30.44 -26.79 -0.26
CA ASN A 529 -31.77 -26.77 -0.85
C ASN A 529 -32.67 -27.53 0.12
N TYR A 530 -33.84 -26.99 0.45
CA TYR A 530 -34.74 -27.54 1.46
C TYR A 530 -36.17 -27.51 0.94
N ASN A 531 -36.95 -28.53 1.29
CA ASN A 531 -38.32 -28.69 0.83
C ASN A 531 -39.23 -29.14 1.98
N ASN A 532 -40.37 -28.47 2.11
CA ASN A 532 -41.61 -28.86 2.79
C ASN A 532 -41.57 -29.48 4.19
N ALA A 533 -42.12 -28.73 5.15
CA ALA A 533 -43.26 -29.18 5.95
C ALA A 533 -44.25 -28.00 6.09
#